data_AF-A0A090KWT4-F1
#
_entry.id   AF-A0A090KWT4-F1
#
_cell.length_a   1.000
_cell.length_b   1.000
_cell.length_c   1.000
_cell.angle_alpha   90.00
_cell.angle_beta   90.00
_cell.angle_gamma   90.00
#
_symmetry.space_group_name_H-M   'P 1'
#
loop_
_entity.id
_entity.type
_entity.pdbx_description
1 polymer ?
#
loop_
_entity_poly.entity_id
_entity_poly.type
_entity_poly.pdbx_seq_one_letter_code
_entity_poly.pdbx_strand_id
1 'polypeptide(L)'
;MDILIKILFFFILIIKNDTINLESKYDCWGYEENCQFNSSFSFNKIKCKKNILNEDKNLFFKQGDFGYIIPHISSLKTICDSGNQYDGSFLQCSDHLRYCTGKNIFFDLKSLDLKTTKRYKEDIIHNGEVGGNCKRKFDRNLLKKRCDQKGYLQSWGHELEHFENYNNFEINNDNCDVIFEKPTIIIKLDASVNMYHHFCDFLNLYASQHINKTFNLDVEILWWDTSVQGYVDEIFGDVWKSFSYHKPKELINYRGKKLCFKNVLFPLLARQLMGLFYNTPIINGCSGTGLFNSFNQYLIERLNISQYGPKLNKLRVTFLSRSTNYRKILNVDKVS
;
A
#
# COMPACT_ATOMS: atom_id res chain seq x y z
N MET A 1 -11.76 36.33 24.86
CA MET A 1 -11.21 36.32 23.48
C MET A 1 -10.10 35.27 23.33
N ASP A 2 -9.24 35.06 24.35
CA ASP A 2 -8.13 34.09 24.30
C ASP A 2 -8.52 32.60 24.29
N ILE A 3 -9.67 32.23 24.85
CA ILE A 3 -10.14 30.83 24.87
C ILE A 3 -10.60 30.39 23.48
N LEU A 4 -11.28 31.27 22.73
CA LEU A 4 -11.72 30.97 21.37
C LEU A 4 -10.53 30.81 20.41
N ILE A 5 -9.48 31.64 20.56
CA ILE A 5 -8.27 31.56 19.75
C ILE A 5 -7.47 30.28 20.08
N LYS A 6 -7.39 29.89 21.36
CA LYS A 6 -6.77 28.61 21.75
C LYS A 6 -7.56 27.40 21.27
N ILE A 7 -8.89 27.44 21.32
CA ILE A 7 -9.73 26.37 20.76
C ILE A 7 -9.60 26.31 19.24
N LEU A 8 -9.52 27.46 18.56
CA LEU A 8 -9.28 27.51 17.10
C LEU A 8 -7.90 26.95 16.74
N PHE A 9 -6.85 27.28 17.49
CA PHE A 9 -5.51 26.71 17.31
C PHE A 9 -5.47 25.21 17.62
N PHE A 10 -6.21 24.76 18.64
CA PHE A 10 -6.33 23.34 18.96
C PHE A 10 -7.13 22.59 17.89
N PHE A 11 -8.17 23.20 17.32
CA PHE A 11 -8.90 22.64 16.19
C PHE A 11 -8.07 22.63 14.90
N ILE A 12 -7.24 23.64 14.65
CA ILE A 12 -6.31 23.67 13.50
C ILE A 12 -5.20 22.61 13.68
N LEU A 13 -4.73 22.35 14.90
CA LEU A 13 -3.82 21.24 15.23
C LEU A 13 -4.49 19.86 15.16
N ILE A 14 -5.81 19.78 15.24
CA ILE A 14 -6.63 18.56 15.08
C ILE A 14 -7.39 18.57 13.74
N ILE A 15 -6.92 19.32 12.75
CA ILE A 15 -7.12 18.90 11.36
C ILE A 15 -5.92 18.00 11.08
N LYS A 16 -6.06 16.71 11.42
CA LYS A 16 -5.22 15.67 10.81
C LYS A 16 -5.45 15.84 9.32
N ASN A 17 -4.50 16.48 8.65
CA ASN A 17 -4.61 16.67 7.22
C ASN A 17 -4.47 15.26 6.63
N ASP A 18 -5.59 14.68 6.21
CA ASP A 18 -5.65 13.36 5.58
C ASP A 18 -4.99 13.37 4.19
N THR A 19 -4.38 14.49 3.81
CA THR A 19 -3.65 14.73 2.58
C THR A 19 -2.20 15.14 2.90
N ILE A 20 -1.27 14.67 2.06
CA ILE A 20 0.09 15.19 2.07
C ILE A 20 0.11 16.48 1.26
N ASN A 21 0.51 17.58 1.91
CA ASN A 21 0.67 18.86 1.24
C ASN A 21 1.96 18.86 0.42
N LEU A 22 1.83 19.21 -0.85
CA LEU A 22 2.96 19.46 -1.71
C LEU A 22 3.58 20.83 -1.38
N GLU A 23 4.90 20.96 -1.39
CA GLU A 23 5.55 22.27 -1.21
C GLU A 23 5.04 23.24 -2.29
N SER A 24 4.75 24.49 -1.91
CA SER A 24 4.08 25.50 -2.75
C SER A 24 4.81 25.87 -4.06
N LYS A 25 6.06 25.46 -4.22
CA LYS A 25 6.85 25.66 -5.44
C LYS A 25 6.59 24.61 -6.54
N TYR A 26 5.83 23.56 -6.24
CA TYR A 26 5.45 22.53 -7.19
C TYR A 26 3.94 22.57 -7.39
N ASP A 27 3.50 22.41 -8.63
CA ASP A 27 2.09 22.54 -8.98
C ASP A 27 1.32 21.24 -8.69
N CYS A 28 1.99 20.08 -8.76
CA CYS A 28 1.37 18.76 -8.70
C CYS A 28 2.39 17.63 -8.50
N TRP A 29 1.91 16.43 -8.15
CA TRP A 29 2.75 15.24 -7.98
C TRP A 29 3.21 14.63 -9.30
N GLY A 30 2.39 14.72 -10.34
CA GLY A 30 2.71 14.19 -11.68
C GLY A 30 1.67 13.25 -12.26
N TYR A 31 0.75 12.74 -11.44
CA TYR A 31 -0.25 11.74 -11.85
C TYR A 31 -1.66 12.33 -12.00
N GLU A 32 -1.85 13.59 -11.61
CA GLU A 32 -3.09 14.34 -11.79
C GLU A 32 -3.30 14.67 -13.28
N GLU A 33 -4.56 14.64 -13.76
CA GLU A 33 -4.90 14.75 -15.19
C GLU A 33 -4.32 16.01 -15.87
N ASN A 34 -4.26 17.13 -15.14
CA ASN A 34 -3.79 18.41 -15.68
C ASN A 34 -2.34 18.74 -15.27
N CYS A 35 -1.59 17.76 -14.75
CA CYS A 35 -0.22 17.95 -14.32
C CYS A 35 0.75 17.77 -15.50
N GLN A 36 1.41 18.85 -15.90
CA GLN A 36 2.51 18.73 -16.86
C GLN A 36 3.76 18.18 -16.17
N PHE A 37 4.47 17.26 -16.82
CA PHE A 37 5.65 16.63 -16.23
C PHE A 37 6.71 17.64 -15.78
N ASN A 38 6.96 18.71 -16.53
CA ASN A 38 7.89 19.79 -16.19
C ASN A 38 7.53 20.57 -14.91
N SER A 39 6.24 20.65 -14.57
CA SER A 39 5.69 21.27 -13.36
C SER A 39 5.59 20.31 -12.17
N SER A 40 5.84 19.02 -12.38
CA SER A 40 5.69 18.00 -11.33
C SER A 40 6.80 18.06 -10.29
N PHE A 41 6.49 17.57 -9.08
CA PHE A 41 7.46 17.36 -8.01
C PHE A 41 8.72 16.61 -8.49
N SER A 42 8.54 15.57 -9.30
CA SER A 42 9.62 14.69 -9.76
C SER A 42 10.55 15.32 -10.78
N PHE A 43 10.12 16.33 -11.54
CA PHE A 43 10.90 16.88 -12.65
C PHE A 43 12.31 17.32 -12.24
N ASN A 44 12.40 18.07 -11.15
CA ASN A 44 13.67 18.61 -10.64
C ASN A 44 14.44 17.58 -9.79
N LYS A 45 13.80 16.46 -9.43
CA LYS A 45 14.44 15.37 -8.67
C LYS A 45 15.16 14.42 -9.61
N ILE A 46 14.55 14.13 -10.77
CA ILE A 46 15.10 13.21 -11.75
C ILE A 46 16.32 13.84 -12.42
N LYS A 47 17.46 13.18 -12.24
CA LYS A 47 18.77 13.51 -12.81
C LYS A 47 19.18 12.43 -13.80
N CYS A 48 19.36 12.82 -15.06
CA CYS A 48 19.84 11.97 -16.12
C CYS A 48 21.19 12.49 -16.64
N LYS A 49 22.04 11.60 -17.18
CA LYS A 49 23.28 11.98 -17.87
C LYS A 49 22.97 12.94 -19.03
N LYS A 50 23.90 13.85 -19.35
CA LYS A 50 23.70 14.92 -20.36
C LYS A 50 23.28 14.42 -21.75
N ASN A 51 23.64 13.20 -22.11
CA ASN A 51 23.36 12.62 -23.43
C ASN A 51 21.99 11.93 -23.51
N ILE A 52 21.19 11.97 -22.44
CA ILE A 52 19.88 11.32 -22.36
C ILE A 52 18.80 12.31 -22.83
N LEU A 53 17.87 11.84 -23.67
CA LEU A 53 16.80 12.65 -24.23
C LEU A 53 15.74 12.97 -23.16
N ASN A 54 14.97 14.05 -23.37
CA ASN A 54 13.84 14.37 -22.48
C ASN A 54 12.77 13.25 -22.45
N GLU A 55 12.64 12.50 -23.55
CA GLU A 55 11.74 11.34 -23.65
C GLU A 55 12.14 10.21 -22.69
N ASP A 56 13.43 9.92 -22.59
CA ASP A 56 13.98 8.94 -21.66
C ASP A 56 13.76 9.36 -20.20
N LYS A 57 13.89 10.66 -19.90
CA LYS A 57 13.58 11.22 -18.59
C LYS A 57 12.09 11.03 -18.25
N ASN A 58 11.21 11.26 -19.21
CA ASN A 58 9.77 11.04 -19.06
C ASN A 58 9.45 9.54 -18.91
N LEU A 59 10.18 8.66 -19.60
CA LEU A 59 10.02 7.21 -19.45
C LEU A 59 10.47 6.73 -18.06
N PHE A 60 11.58 7.26 -17.54
CA PHE A 60 11.99 7.05 -16.14
C PHE A 60 10.89 7.48 -15.16
N PHE A 61 10.28 8.65 -15.38
CA PHE A 61 9.16 9.12 -14.57
C PHE A 61 7.96 8.17 -14.59
N LYS A 62 7.59 7.68 -15.78
CA LYS A 62 6.47 6.73 -15.97
C LYS A 62 6.70 5.36 -15.35
N GLN A 63 7.96 4.90 -15.27
CA GLN A 63 8.27 3.54 -14.81
C GLN A 63 8.74 3.49 -13.36
N GLY A 64 9.58 4.43 -12.92
CA GLY A 64 10.27 4.41 -11.63
C GLY A 64 9.93 5.55 -10.66
N ASP A 65 8.90 6.34 -10.97
CA ASP A 65 8.50 7.52 -10.18
C ASP A 65 6.96 7.62 -10.09
N PHE A 66 6.42 8.76 -9.68
CA PHE A 66 4.97 8.99 -9.57
C PHE A 66 4.17 8.68 -10.84
N GLY A 67 4.78 8.75 -12.03
CA GLY A 67 4.11 8.35 -13.27
C GLY A 67 3.68 6.88 -13.27
N TYR A 68 4.32 6.04 -12.46
CA TYR A 68 3.98 4.62 -12.29
C TYR A 68 2.54 4.39 -11.83
N ILE A 69 1.96 5.29 -11.03
CA ILE A 69 0.60 5.08 -10.51
C ILE A 69 -0.49 5.48 -11.51
N ILE A 70 -0.16 6.19 -12.58
CA ILE A 70 -1.12 6.70 -13.57
C ILE A 70 -1.96 5.55 -14.18
N PRO A 71 -1.38 4.44 -14.68
CA PRO A 71 -2.16 3.34 -15.22
C PRO A 71 -3.06 2.67 -14.18
N HIS A 72 -2.68 2.69 -12.91
CA HIS A 72 -3.51 2.14 -11.83
C HIS A 72 -4.74 3.01 -11.59
N ILE A 73 -4.59 4.34 -11.62
CA ILE A 73 -5.70 5.31 -11.48
C ILE A 73 -6.62 5.25 -12.70
N SER A 74 -6.06 5.37 -13.91
CA SER A 74 -6.84 5.49 -15.15
C SER A 74 -7.58 4.20 -15.52
N SER A 75 -7.11 3.05 -15.03
CA SER A 75 -7.78 1.76 -15.21
C SER A 75 -8.81 1.44 -14.12
N LEU A 76 -9.07 2.30 -13.13
CA LEU A 76 -10.06 1.99 -12.10
C LEU A 76 -11.45 1.77 -12.71
N LYS A 77 -12.05 0.59 -12.47
CA LYS A 77 -13.41 0.26 -12.90
C LYS A 77 -14.16 -0.49 -11.81
N THR A 78 -15.44 -0.16 -11.70
CA THR A 78 -16.35 -0.74 -10.70
C THR A 78 -16.80 -2.14 -11.13
N ILE A 79 -16.56 -3.11 -10.25
CA ILE A 79 -16.95 -4.52 -10.38
C ILE A 79 -18.27 -4.78 -9.65
N CYS A 80 -18.43 -4.26 -8.43
CA CYS A 80 -19.64 -4.36 -7.61
C CYS A 80 -20.12 -2.97 -7.24
N ASP A 81 -21.42 -2.71 -7.41
CA ASP A 81 -22.01 -1.43 -7.06
C ASP A 81 -23.44 -1.57 -6.57
N SER A 82 -23.76 -0.87 -5.49
CA SER A 82 -25.11 -0.75 -4.92
C SER A 82 -25.66 0.67 -4.93
N GLY A 83 -25.04 1.57 -5.68
CA GLY A 83 -25.39 3.00 -5.68
C GLY A 83 -25.14 3.65 -4.32
N ASN A 84 -25.98 4.64 -3.98
CA ASN A 84 -25.82 5.45 -2.77
C ASN A 84 -26.39 4.79 -1.50
N GLN A 85 -26.63 3.48 -1.51
CA GLN A 85 -27.16 2.78 -0.34
C GLN A 85 -26.08 2.64 0.73
N TYR A 86 -26.42 3.00 1.97
CA TYR A 86 -25.44 3.03 3.06
C TYR A 86 -24.89 1.63 3.38
N ASP A 87 -25.77 0.63 3.37
CA ASP A 87 -25.55 -0.81 3.56
C ASP A 87 -25.06 -1.53 2.30
N GLY A 88 -25.20 -0.90 1.14
CA GLY A 88 -24.82 -1.48 -0.15
C GLY A 88 -23.30 -1.70 -0.29
N SER A 89 -22.91 -2.77 -0.96
CA SER A 89 -21.51 -3.07 -1.23
C SER A 89 -20.98 -2.35 -2.46
N PHE A 90 -19.67 -2.13 -2.45
CA PHE A 90 -18.91 -1.56 -3.55
C PHE A 90 -17.58 -2.29 -3.70
N LEU A 91 -17.14 -2.51 -4.93
CA LEU A 91 -15.80 -2.97 -5.25
C LEU A 91 -15.33 -2.30 -6.54
N GLN A 92 -14.22 -1.60 -6.47
CA GLN A 92 -13.54 -1.01 -7.63
C GLN A 92 -12.09 -1.44 -7.63
N CYS A 93 -11.59 -1.81 -8.79
CA CYS A 93 -10.21 -2.28 -8.94
C CYS A 93 -9.54 -1.62 -10.14
N SER A 94 -8.22 -1.58 -10.14
CA SER A 94 -7.40 -1.32 -11.32
C SER A 94 -7.34 -2.57 -12.19
N ASP A 95 -6.69 -2.48 -13.35
CA ASP A 95 -6.34 -3.66 -14.14
C ASP A 95 -5.50 -4.66 -13.34
N HIS A 96 -5.64 -5.94 -13.72
CA HIS A 96 -4.99 -7.09 -13.09
C HIS A 96 -5.31 -7.29 -11.60
N LEU A 97 -6.33 -6.60 -11.05
CA LEU A 97 -6.65 -6.59 -9.62
C LEU A 97 -5.44 -6.21 -8.74
N ARG A 98 -4.60 -5.30 -9.24
CA ARG A 98 -3.37 -4.86 -8.56
C ARG A 98 -3.61 -3.88 -7.43
N TYR A 99 -4.67 -3.09 -7.53
CA TYR A 99 -5.15 -2.17 -6.52
C TYR A 99 -6.67 -2.26 -6.49
N CYS A 100 -7.28 -2.33 -5.32
CA CYS A 100 -8.73 -2.29 -5.17
C CYS A 100 -9.17 -1.50 -3.93
N THR A 101 -10.38 -0.96 -3.99
CA THR A 101 -11.11 -0.43 -2.84
C THR A 101 -12.47 -1.11 -2.74
N GLY A 102 -12.93 -1.35 -1.52
CA GLY A 102 -14.20 -2.00 -1.26
C GLY A 102 -14.96 -1.34 -0.12
N LYS A 103 -16.28 -1.46 -0.16
CA LYS A 103 -17.20 -1.05 0.90
C LYS A 103 -18.17 -2.18 1.19
N ASN A 104 -18.43 -2.43 2.46
CA ASN A 104 -19.36 -3.43 2.95
C ASN A 104 -19.15 -4.81 2.29
N ILE A 105 -17.93 -5.35 2.31
CA ILE A 105 -17.62 -6.68 1.74
C ILE A 105 -17.18 -7.64 2.83
N PHE A 106 -17.23 -8.94 2.55
CA PHE A 106 -16.77 -9.97 3.48
C PHE A 106 -15.74 -10.92 2.87
N PHE A 107 -14.95 -11.54 3.76
CA PHE A 107 -14.12 -12.72 3.52
C PHE A 107 -14.44 -13.77 4.60
N ASP A 108 -14.82 -14.96 4.19
CA ASP A 108 -15.08 -16.12 5.06
C ASP A 108 -13.84 -17.01 5.07
N LEU A 109 -13.12 -17.02 6.19
CA LEU A 109 -11.87 -17.75 6.34
C LEU A 109 -12.06 -19.19 6.80
N LYS A 110 -13.23 -19.80 6.54
CA LYS A 110 -13.50 -21.21 6.88
C LYS A 110 -12.54 -22.20 6.22
N SER A 111 -11.98 -21.86 5.06
CA SER A 111 -11.03 -22.72 4.34
C SER A 111 -9.56 -22.52 4.75
N LEU A 112 -9.29 -21.60 5.69
CA LEU A 112 -7.95 -21.41 6.25
C LEU A 112 -7.63 -22.47 7.33
N ASP A 113 -7.07 -23.60 6.92
CA ASP A 113 -6.67 -24.72 7.79
C ASP A 113 -5.20 -24.64 8.27
N LEU A 114 -5.00 -24.72 9.59
CA LEU A 114 -3.69 -24.73 10.25
C LEU A 114 -2.77 -25.88 9.79
N LYS A 115 -3.33 -27.02 9.41
CA LYS A 115 -2.52 -28.20 9.01
C LYS A 115 -1.87 -28.02 7.65
N THR A 116 -2.50 -27.25 6.77
CA THR A 116 -2.07 -27.09 5.37
C THR A 116 -1.51 -25.70 5.08
N THR A 117 -1.74 -24.75 5.98
CA THR A 117 -1.36 -23.37 5.75
C THR A 117 0.15 -23.16 5.89
N LYS A 118 0.69 -22.39 4.97
CA LYS A 118 2.09 -21.95 4.93
C LYS A 118 2.10 -20.52 4.42
N ARG A 119 3.15 -19.76 4.76
CA ARG A 119 3.34 -18.41 4.19
C ARG A 119 3.22 -18.46 2.66
N TYR A 120 2.56 -17.46 2.09
CA TYR A 120 2.30 -17.33 0.65
C TYR A 120 1.31 -18.34 0.06
N LYS A 121 0.46 -18.97 0.88
CA LYS A 121 -0.64 -19.80 0.37
C LYS A 121 -1.64 -18.92 -0.42
N GLU A 122 -1.92 -19.30 -1.67
CA GLU A 122 -2.74 -18.53 -2.63
C GLU A 122 -4.19 -19.04 -2.70
N ASP A 123 -4.43 -20.30 -2.36
CA ASP A 123 -5.73 -20.98 -2.47
C ASP A 123 -6.50 -20.97 -1.14
N ILE A 124 -6.59 -19.81 -0.48
CA ILE A 124 -7.26 -19.70 0.84
C ILE A 124 -8.70 -19.22 0.81
N ILE A 125 -9.15 -18.65 -0.32
CA ILE A 125 -10.53 -18.19 -0.53
C ILE A 125 -11.13 -19.02 -1.67
N HIS A 126 -12.36 -19.50 -1.48
CA HIS A 126 -13.09 -20.32 -2.42
C HIS A 126 -14.45 -19.73 -2.79
N ASN A 127 -15.17 -20.40 -3.69
CA ASN A 127 -16.54 -20.06 -4.03
C ASN A 127 -17.40 -20.01 -2.76
N GLY A 128 -18.15 -18.93 -2.57
CA GLY A 128 -18.95 -18.77 -1.36
C GLY A 128 -18.28 -17.95 -0.26
N GLU A 129 -17.00 -17.63 -0.38
CA GLU A 129 -16.19 -17.11 0.73
C GLU A 129 -15.79 -15.65 0.59
N VAL A 130 -16.17 -14.99 -0.49
CA VAL A 130 -15.90 -13.56 -0.66
C VAL A 130 -17.04 -12.94 -1.44
N GLY A 131 -17.47 -11.76 -1.03
CA GLY A 131 -18.53 -11.07 -1.74
C GLY A 131 -19.12 -9.88 -1.01
N GLY A 132 -20.25 -9.44 -1.55
CA GLY A 132 -21.03 -8.35 -1.02
C GLY A 132 -22.39 -8.27 -1.70
N ASN A 133 -23.21 -7.33 -1.27
CA ASN A 133 -24.50 -7.02 -1.85
C ASN A 133 -24.34 -5.96 -2.94
N CYS A 134 -24.40 -6.37 -4.21
CA CYS A 134 -24.17 -5.56 -5.40
C CYS A 134 -25.50 -5.25 -6.13
N LYS A 135 -26.43 -4.60 -5.44
CA LYS A 135 -27.83 -4.42 -5.85
C LYS A 135 -28.00 -3.74 -7.22
N ARG A 136 -27.11 -2.80 -7.58
CA ARG A 136 -27.21 -2.08 -8.86
C ARG A 136 -26.48 -2.79 -9.99
N LYS A 137 -25.25 -3.24 -9.75
CA LYS A 137 -24.42 -3.86 -10.78
C LYS A 137 -23.41 -4.82 -10.17
N PHE A 138 -23.31 -6.02 -10.74
CA PHE A 138 -22.19 -6.92 -10.56
C PHE A 138 -21.60 -7.35 -11.92
N ASP A 139 -20.35 -6.98 -12.18
CA ASP A 139 -19.66 -7.21 -13.44
C ASP A 139 -18.69 -8.41 -13.34
N ARG A 140 -19.27 -9.62 -13.33
CA ARG A 140 -18.52 -10.87 -13.27
C ARG A 140 -17.52 -11.02 -14.43
N ASN A 141 -17.87 -10.54 -15.61
CA ASN A 141 -17.01 -10.65 -16.79
C ASN A 141 -15.77 -9.77 -16.65
N LEU A 142 -15.93 -8.54 -16.16
CA LEU A 142 -14.80 -7.66 -15.84
C LEU A 142 -13.90 -8.28 -14.77
N LEU A 143 -14.46 -8.84 -13.70
CA LEU A 143 -13.70 -9.53 -12.65
C LEU A 143 -12.84 -10.64 -13.24
N LYS A 144 -13.45 -11.58 -13.98
CA LYS A 144 -12.74 -12.69 -14.63
C LYS A 144 -11.65 -12.21 -15.58
N LYS A 145 -11.94 -11.17 -16.39
CA LYS A 145 -10.97 -10.59 -17.33
C LYS A 145 -9.75 -10.00 -16.61
N ARG A 146 -9.91 -9.48 -15.39
CA ARG A 146 -8.84 -8.87 -14.59
C ARG A 146 -8.10 -9.84 -13.68
N CYS A 147 -8.55 -11.09 -13.58
CA CYS A 147 -7.79 -12.18 -12.96
C CYS A 147 -6.75 -12.78 -13.92
N ASP A 148 -6.34 -12.04 -14.95
CA ASP A 148 -5.41 -12.48 -15.99
C ASP A 148 -3.94 -12.54 -15.53
N GLN A 149 -3.62 -11.86 -14.42
CA GLN A 149 -2.32 -11.97 -13.75
C GLN A 149 -2.53 -12.29 -12.27
N LYS A 150 -2.12 -13.50 -11.87
CA LYS A 150 -2.24 -14.00 -10.50
C LYS A 150 -0.87 -14.35 -9.94
N GLY A 151 -0.72 -14.09 -8.65
CA GLY A 151 0.46 -14.43 -7.87
C GLY A 151 0.41 -13.68 -6.54
N TYR A 152 0.86 -14.32 -5.47
CA TYR A 152 0.64 -13.86 -4.10
C TYR A 152 1.06 -12.40 -3.90
N LEU A 153 2.28 -12.03 -4.28
CA LEU A 153 2.80 -10.65 -4.18
C LEU A 153 2.62 -9.84 -5.48
N GLN A 154 1.80 -10.30 -6.42
CA GLN A 154 1.58 -9.63 -7.71
C GLN A 154 0.20 -8.98 -7.81
N SER A 155 -0.84 -9.62 -7.30
CA SER A 155 -2.21 -9.10 -7.35
C SER A 155 -3.10 -9.68 -6.25
N TRP A 156 -4.33 -9.14 -6.19
CA TRP A 156 -5.42 -9.63 -5.36
C TRP A 156 -6.33 -10.62 -6.12
N GLY A 157 -5.83 -11.16 -7.23
CA GLY A 157 -6.61 -12.04 -8.10
C GLY A 157 -7.08 -13.31 -7.41
N HIS A 158 -6.24 -13.94 -6.59
CA HIS A 158 -6.60 -15.17 -5.88
C HIS A 158 -7.68 -14.97 -4.82
N GLU A 159 -7.66 -13.82 -4.13
CA GLU A 159 -8.62 -13.52 -3.06
C GLU A 159 -9.95 -13.02 -3.61
N LEU A 160 -9.94 -12.39 -4.80
CA LEU A 160 -11.12 -11.76 -5.39
C LEU A 160 -11.72 -12.55 -6.55
N GLU A 161 -11.06 -13.57 -7.11
CA GLU A 161 -11.59 -14.30 -8.28
C GLU A 161 -12.93 -14.98 -8.00
N HIS A 162 -13.19 -15.30 -6.73
CA HIS A 162 -14.43 -15.89 -6.24
C HIS A 162 -15.45 -14.87 -5.70
N PHE A 163 -15.22 -13.56 -5.90
CA PHE A 163 -16.14 -12.53 -5.43
C PHE A 163 -17.52 -12.72 -6.06
N GLU A 164 -18.56 -12.73 -5.21
CA GLU A 164 -19.94 -12.94 -5.63
C GLU A 164 -20.91 -11.90 -5.07
N ASN A 165 -22.06 -11.78 -5.75
CA ASN A 165 -23.18 -10.97 -5.29
C ASN A 165 -24.10 -11.77 -4.35
N TYR A 166 -24.39 -11.19 -3.17
CA TYR A 166 -25.30 -11.72 -2.17
C TYR A 166 -26.37 -10.67 -1.85
N ASN A 167 -27.55 -10.80 -2.48
CA ASN A 167 -28.63 -9.81 -2.42
C ASN A 167 -29.11 -9.45 -1.00
N ASN A 168 -28.97 -10.37 -0.04
CA ASN A 168 -29.43 -10.20 1.34
C ASN A 168 -28.27 -10.00 2.32
N PHE A 169 -27.04 -9.81 1.81
CA PHE A 169 -25.90 -9.55 2.70
C PHE A 169 -25.98 -8.12 3.23
N GLU A 170 -25.84 -8.02 4.54
CA GLU A 170 -25.68 -6.78 5.30
C GLU A 170 -24.64 -7.01 6.38
N ILE A 171 -23.87 -5.97 6.72
CA ILE A 171 -22.91 -6.05 7.82
C ILE A 171 -23.66 -5.95 9.15
N ASN A 172 -23.79 -7.08 9.82
CA ASN A 172 -24.38 -7.21 11.15
C ASN A 172 -23.79 -8.45 11.87
N ASN A 173 -24.13 -8.62 13.14
CA ASN A 173 -23.60 -9.72 13.97
C ASN A 173 -24.12 -11.11 13.56
N ASP A 174 -25.21 -11.19 12.80
CA ASP A 174 -25.74 -12.47 12.31
C ASP A 174 -24.98 -12.95 11.07
N ASN A 175 -24.45 -12.02 10.28
CA ASN A 175 -23.75 -12.28 9.02
C ASN A 175 -22.22 -12.24 9.14
N CYS A 176 -21.67 -11.77 10.25
CA CYS A 176 -20.26 -11.46 10.42
C CYS A 176 -19.78 -11.88 11.83
N ASP A 177 -18.70 -12.64 11.90
CA ASP A 177 -18.06 -12.99 13.18
C ASP A 177 -17.17 -11.85 13.70
N VAL A 178 -16.60 -11.08 12.77
CA VAL A 178 -15.77 -9.91 13.08
C VAL A 178 -16.11 -8.78 12.12
N ILE A 179 -16.42 -7.61 12.66
CA ILE A 179 -16.70 -6.41 11.87
C ILE A 179 -15.56 -5.41 12.05
N PHE A 180 -14.91 -5.09 10.94
CA PHE A 180 -13.92 -4.03 10.83
C PHE A 180 -14.65 -2.72 10.53
N GLU A 181 -14.96 -2.00 11.60
CA GLU A 181 -15.67 -0.72 11.57
C GLU A 181 -14.82 0.42 10.96
N LYS A 182 -13.51 0.40 11.24
CA LYS A 182 -12.56 1.39 10.71
C LYS A 182 -12.11 1.01 9.30
N PRO A 183 -11.68 2.00 8.47
CA PRO A 183 -11.03 1.69 7.20
C PRO A 183 -9.85 0.74 7.42
N THR A 184 -9.84 -0.36 6.69
CA THR A 184 -8.84 -1.41 6.86
C THR A 184 -8.02 -1.58 5.60
N ILE A 185 -6.70 -1.60 5.76
CA ILE A 185 -5.76 -1.91 4.69
C ILE A 185 -5.40 -3.38 4.83
N ILE A 186 -5.79 -4.20 3.87
CA ILE A 186 -5.36 -5.60 3.80
C ILE A 186 -4.11 -5.64 2.94
N ILE A 187 -2.99 -6.13 3.47
CA ILE A 187 -1.71 -6.14 2.75
C ILE A 187 -1.05 -7.51 2.83
N LYS A 188 -0.54 -7.97 1.69
CA LYS A 188 0.34 -9.14 1.60
C LYS A 188 1.78 -8.65 1.66
N LEU A 189 2.58 -9.23 2.55
CA LEU A 189 3.94 -8.78 2.83
C LEU A 189 4.97 -9.66 2.16
N ASP A 190 6.05 -9.06 1.66
CA ASP A 190 7.28 -9.78 1.35
C ASP A 190 8.05 -10.11 2.63
N ALA A 191 9.26 -10.63 2.52
CA ALA A 191 10.04 -11.08 3.65
C ALA A 191 10.61 -9.91 4.48
N SER A 192 10.37 -9.92 5.80
CA SER A 192 10.97 -8.98 6.76
C SER A 192 12.47 -9.19 7.03
N VAL A 193 13.07 -10.23 6.43
CA VAL A 193 14.45 -10.67 6.71
C VAL A 193 15.51 -9.64 6.33
N ASN A 194 15.19 -8.70 5.43
CA ASN A 194 16.06 -7.58 5.11
C ASN A 194 15.27 -6.40 4.55
N MET A 195 15.90 -5.22 4.59
CA MET A 195 15.31 -3.99 4.08
C MET A 195 15.01 -4.09 2.58
N TYR A 196 15.77 -4.85 1.80
CA TYR A 196 15.59 -4.95 0.36
C TYR A 196 14.25 -5.62 -0.03
N HIS A 197 13.75 -6.58 0.74
CA HIS A 197 12.42 -7.17 0.54
C HIS A 197 11.33 -6.28 1.14
N HIS A 198 11.44 -5.97 2.42
CA HIS A 198 10.33 -5.37 3.15
C HIS A 198 10.08 -3.88 2.84
N PHE A 199 11.11 -3.14 2.42
CA PHE A 199 10.97 -1.75 2.01
C PHE A 199 9.94 -1.57 0.88
N CYS A 200 9.83 -2.57 -0.01
CA CYS A 200 8.90 -2.53 -1.12
C CYS A 200 7.45 -2.57 -0.65
N ASP A 201 7.16 -3.24 0.46
CA ASP A 201 5.81 -3.27 1.03
C ASP A 201 5.38 -1.86 1.43
N PHE A 202 6.24 -1.14 2.15
CA PHE A 202 5.95 0.23 2.58
C PHE A 202 5.89 1.24 1.44
N LEU A 203 6.81 1.15 0.47
CA LEU A 203 6.80 2.06 -0.67
C LEU A 203 5.54 1.87 -1.53
N ASN A 204 5.15 0.62 -1.80
CA ASN A 204 3.94 0.36 -2.57
C ASN A 204 2.67 0.72 -1.79
N LEU A 205 2.68 0.58 -0.46
CA LEU A 205 1.59 1.07 0.38
C LEU A 205 1.49 2.61 0.33
N TYR A 206 2.62 3.31 0.40
CA TYR A 206 2.67 4.76 0.25
C TYR A 206 2.16 5.22 -1.13
N ALA A 207 2.60 4.56 -2.20
CA ALA A 207 2.08 4.81 -3.55
C ALA A 207 0.57 4.55 -3.65
N SER A 208 0.07 3.53 -2.94
CA SER A 208 -1.37 3.23 -2.87
C SER A 208 -2.16 4.30 -2.13
N GLN A 209 -1.59 4.96 -1.12
CA GLN A 209 -2.22 6.12 -0.47
C GLN A 209 -2.37 7.31 -1.44
N HIS A 210 -1.43 7.51 -2.37
CA HIS A 210 -1.57 8.49 -3.45
C HIS A 210 -2.72 8.15 -4.42
N ILE A 211 -2.89 6.87 -4.77
CA ILE A 211 -4.04 6.41 -5.57
C ILE A 211 -5.36 6.67 -4.83
N ASN A 212 -5.40 6.31 -3.54
CA ASN A 212 -6.59 6.46 -2.71
C ASN A 212 -6.87 7.91 -2.28
N LYS A 213 -5.88 8.79 -2.42
CA LYS A 213 -5.90 10.21 -2.00
C LYS A 213 -6.19 10.40 -0.50
N THR A 214 -5.81 9.43 0.33
CA THR A 214 -5.94 9.52 1.79
C THR A 214 -4.71 8.96 2.48
N PHE A 215 -4.27 9.68 3.51
CA PHE A 215 -3.12 9.39 4.34
C PHE A 215 -3.49 9.33 5.83
N ASN A 216 -4.79 9.16 6.13
CA ASN A 216 -5.26 9.05 7.51
C ASN A 216 -4.53 7.89 8.22
N LEU A 217 -4.24 8.09 9.51
CA LEU A 217 -3.57 7.15 10.39
C LEU A 217 -4.55 6.37 11.28
N ASP A 218 -5.81 6.80 11.38
CA ASP A 218 -6.88 6.07 12.08
C ASP A 218 -7.46 4.97 11.18
N VAL A 219 -6.59 4.08 10.70
CA VAL A 219 -6.90 2.96 9.81
C VAL A 219 -6.34 1.68 10.42
N GLU A 220 -7.02 0.55 10.25
CA GLU A 220 -6.48 -0.74 10.67
C GLU A 220 -5.63 -1.35 9.56
N ILE A 221 -4.61 -2.13 9.92
CA ILE A 221 -3.81 -2.89 8.96
C ILE A 221 -3.98 -4.37 9.28
N LEU A 222 -4.41 -5.15 8.28
CA LEU A 222 -4.49 -6.60 8.36
C LEU A 222 -3.40 -7.20 7.47
N TRP A 223 -2.42 -7.82 8.10
CA TRP A 223 -1.42 -8.61 7.39
C TRP A 223 -2.07 -9.90 6.91
N TRP A 224 -2.20 -10.01 5.59
CA TRP A 224 -2.61 -11.21 4.90
C TRP A 224 -1.42 -12.19 4.83
N ASP A 225 -0.96 -12.67 5.99
CA ASP A 225 0.00 -13.77 6.14
C ASP A 225 -0.75 -15.00 6.66
N THR A 226 -0.57 -16.10 5.95
CA THR A 226 -1.19 -17.40 6.21
C THR A 226 -0.28 -18.32 7.02
N SER A 227 0.92 -17.87 7.40
CA SER A 227 1.82 -18.58 8.31
C SER A 227 1.21 -18.82 9.69
N VAL A 228 1.33 -20.04 10.22
CA VAL A 228 0.93 -20.39 11.59
C VAL A 228 1.73 -19.58 12.64
N GLN A 229 2.97 -19.20 12.31
CA GLN A 229 3.84 -18.42 13.19
C GLN A 229 3.53 -16.92 13.14
N GLY A 230 2.52 -16.51 12.36
CA GLY A 230 2.27 -15.10 12.07
C GLY A 230 3.37 -14.48 11.21
N TYR A 231 3.39 -13.15 11.22
CA TYR A 231 4.42 -12.36 10.55
C TYR A 231 5.31 -11.67 11.58
N VAL A 232 6.61 -11.96 11.52
CA VAL A 232 7.60 -11.41 12.45
C VAL A 232 8.31 -10.25 11.78
N ASP A 233 8.08 -9.04 12.27
CA ASP A 233 8.70 -7.81 11.78
C ASP A 233 9.45 -7.06 12.90
N GLU A 234 10.42 -7.74 13.50
CA GLU A 234 11.20 -7.18 14.63
C GLU A 234 12.14 -6.05 14.20
N ILE A 235 12.57 -6.03 12.94
CA ILE A 235 13.60 -5.10 12.46
C ILE A 235 12.98 -3.80 11.96
N PHE A 236 11.84 -3.86 11.28
CA PHE A 236 11.23 -2.70 10.61
C PHE A 236 9.84 -2.37 11.13
N GLY A 237 9.36 -3.07 12.17
CA GLY A 237 8.01 -2.93 12.72
C GLY A 237 7.62 -1.50 13.12
N ASP A 238 8.60 -0.67 13.48
CA ASP A 238 8.36 0.75 13.79
C ASP A 238 7.84 1.56 12.59
N VAL A 239 8.14 1.14 11.35
CA VAL A 239 7.68 1.82 10.14
C VAL A 239 6.15 1.76 10.01
N TRP A 240 5.49 0.74 10.57
CA TRP A 240 4.01 0.68 10.55
C TRP A 240 3.35 1.88 11.25
N LYS A 241 4.05 2.52 12.20
CA LYS A 241 3.57 3.74 12.88
C LYS A 241 3.43 4.93 11.93
N SER A 242 4.11 4.93 10.77
CA SER A 242 3.88 5.96 9.76
C SER A 242 2.60 5.75 8.95
N PHE A 243 2.00 4.57 9.02
CA PHE A 243 0.80 4.21 8.25
C PHE A 243 -0.45 4.02 9.11
N SER A 244 -0.29 3.73 10.40
CA SER A 244 -1.43 3.55 11.31
C SER A 244 -1.08 3.88 12.77
N TYR A 245 -2.06 4.39 13.52
CA TYR A 245 -2.01 4.46 14.99
C TYR A 245 -2.29 3.10 15.66
N HIS A 246 -2.80 2.13 14.90
CA HIS A 246 -3.17 0.81 15.37
C HIS A 246 -2.09 -0.19 15.04
N LYS A 247 -1.87 -1.13 15.96
CA LYS A 247 -0.96 -2.25 15.69
C LYS A 247 -1.53 -3.12 14.57
N PRO A 248 -0.72 -3.56 13.61
CA PRO A 248 -1.17 -4.51 12.61
C PRO A 248 -1.74 -5.79 13.23
N LYS A 249 -2.81 -6.30 12.62
CA LYS A 249 -3.47 -7.55 12.97
C LYS A 249 -3.04 -8.63 11.99
N GLU A 250 -3.07 -9.88 12.42
CA GLU A 250 -2.69 -11.01 11.58
C GLU A 250 -3.92 -11.81 11.15
N LEU A 251 -3.97 -12.18 9.87
CA LEU A 251 -5.04 -12.98 9.29
C LEU A 251 -5.23 -14.33 10.02
N ILE A 252 -4.12 -14.96 10.43
CA ILE A 252 -4.15 -16.29 11.07
C ILE A 252 -4.98 -16.33 12.37
N ASN A 253 -5.07 -15.20 13.08
CA ASN A 253 -5.86 -15.06 14.31
C ASN A 253 -7.38 -15.04 14.06
N TYR A 254 -7.78 -14.93 12.78
CA TYR A 254 -9.15 -14.90 12.32
C TYR A 254 -9.57 -16.15 11.54
N ARG A 255 -8.74 -17.20 11.55
CA ARG A 255 -9.07 -18.47 10.90
C ARG A 255 -10.48 -18.96 11.28
N GLY A 256 -11.20 -19.52 10.31
CA GLY A 256 -12.55 -20.04 10.55
C GLY A 256 -13.63 -18.99 10.77
N LYS A 257 -13.29 -17.69 10.68
CA LYS A 257 -14.23 -16.59 10.90
C LYS A 257 -14.57 -15.87 9.61
N LYS A 258 -15.80 -15.36 9.55
CA LYS A 258 -16.25 -14.43 8.52
C LYS A 258 -15.98 -12.99 8.92
N LEU A 259 -15.04 -12.37 8.23
CA LEU A 259 -14.61 -10.99 8.42
C LEU A 259 -15.39 -10.09 7.48
N CYS A 260 -15.99 -9.04 8.04
CA CYS A 260 -16.73 -8.04 7.30
C CYS A 260 -16.06 -6.69 7.43
N PHE A 261 -15.88 -6.00 6.31
CA PHE A 261 -15.18 -4.72 6.25
C PHE A 261 -16.13 -3.64 5.78
N LYS A 262 -16.35 -2.60 6.60
CA LYS A 262 -17.11 -1.43 6.17
C LYS A 262 -16.40 -0.66 5.07
N ASN A 263 -15.08 -0.50 5.21
CA ASN A 263 -14.22 0.09 4.18
C ASN A 263 -12.91 -0.70 4.13
N VAL A 264 -12.47 -1.07 2.93
CA VAL A 264 -11.24 -1.84 2.74
C VAL A 264 -10.43 -1.35 1.56
N LEU A 265 -9.11 -1.31 1.74
CA LEU A 265 -8.11 -1.01 0.73
C LEU A 265 -7.23 -2.25 0.49
N PHE A 266 -7.04 -2.58 -0.78
CA PHE A 266 -6.10 -3.58 -1.27
C PHE A 266 -5.00 -2.84 -2.04
N PRO A 267 -3.83 -2.58 -1.43
CA PRO A 267 -2.77 -1.78 -2.03
C PRO A 267 -2.03 -2.54 -3.14
N LEU A 268 -1.21 -1.80 -3.88
CA LEU A 268 -0.18 -2.35 -4.76
C LEU A 268 0.76 -3.27 -3.96
N LEU A 269 1.28 -4.32 -4.61
CA LEU A 269 2.10 -5.36 -3.98
C LEU A 269 3.53 -5.36 -4.50
N ALA A 270 4.48 -5.77 -3.64
CA ALA A 270 5.91 -5.59 -3.85
C ALA A 270 6.51 -6.28 -5.11
N ARG A 271 5.88 -7.32 -5.65
CA ARG A 271 6.46 -8.14 -6.74
C ARG A 271 5.63 -8.16 -8.01
N GLN A 272 4.85 -7.12 -8.26
CA GLN A 272 4.09 -6.95 -9.51
C GLN A 272 4.97 -7.16 -10.76
N LEU A 273 4.38 -7.73 -11.81
CA LEU A 273 5.01 -7.77 -13.13
C LEU A 273 5.17 -6.35 -13.66
N MET A 274 6.41 -5.96 -13.99
CA MET A 274 6.78 -4.56 -14.26
C MET A 274 6.46 -3.62 -13.09
N GLY A 275 6.51 -4.14 -11.86
CA GLY A 275 6.24 -3.42 -10.62
C GLY A 275 7.36 -2.51 -10.17
N LEU A 276 7.08 -1.59 -9.24
CA LEU A 276 8.10 -0.74 -8.62
C LEU A 276 9.16 -1.56 -7.85
N PHE A 277 10.41 -1.15 -7.98
CA PHE A 277 11.65 -1.68 -7.40
C PHE A 277 12.15 -3.04 -7.90
N TYR A 278 11.37 -4.13 -7.82
CA TYR A 278 11.88 -5.47 -8.16
C TYR A 278 11.96 -5.72 -9.66
N ASN A 279 10.89 -5.38 -10.36
CA ASN A 279 10.71 -5.68 -11.77
C ASN A 279 10.61 -4.39 -12.59
N THR A 280 11.09 -3.26 -12.07
CA THR A 280 10.93 -1.99 -12.76
C THR A 280 11.92 -1.91 -13.91
N PRO A 281 11.47 -1.76 -15.15
CA PRO A 281 12.35 -1.32 -16.22
C PRO A 281 12.79 0.10 -15.89
N ILE A 282 14.07 0.31 -15.59
CA ILE A 282 14.62 1.64 -15.29
C ILE A 282 15.57 2.04 -16.41
N ILE A 283 15.43 3.29 -16.85
CA ILE A 283 16.31 3.91 -17.83
C ILE A 283 17.72 4.06 -17.26
N ASN A 284 18.69 3.42 -17.92
CA ASN A 284 20.09 3.49 -17.52
C ASN A 284 20.61 4.93 -17.62
N GLY A 285 21.29 5.39 -16.57
CA GLY A 285 21.85 6.74 -16.50
C GLY A 285 20.88 7.81 -16.00
N CYS A 286 19.64 7.45 -15.65
CA CYS A 286 18.72 8.29 -14.87
C CYS A 286 18.65 7.82 -13.41
N SER A 287 18.43 8.77 -12.51
CA SER A 287 18.36 8.57 -11.05
C SER A 287 17.56 9.67 -10.39
N GLY A 288 17.24 9.54 -9.10
CA GLY A 288 16.59 10.61 -8.32
C GLY A 288 15.07 10.62 -8.48
N THR A 289 14.40 9.60 -7.96
CA THR A 289 12.94 9.48 -7.98
C THR A 289 12.28 10.41 -6.95
N GLY A 290 11.31 11.19 -7.41
CA GLY A 290 10.45 12.03 -6.58
C GLY A 290 9.63 11.19 -5.59
N LEU A 291 9.06 10.07 -6.05
CA LEU A 291 8.30 9.13 -5.20
C LEU A 291 9.10 8.66 -3.98
N PHE A 292 10.37 8.24 -4.16
CA PHE A 292 11.21 7.86 -3.03
C PHE A 292 11.59 9.06 -2.16
N ASN A 293 11.84 10.21 -2.80
CA ASN A 293 12.21 11.40 -2.06
C ASN A 293 11.09 11.84 -1.11
N SER A 294 9.84 11.85 -1.59
CA SER A 294 8.68 12.17 -0.78
C SER A 294 8.38 11.07 0.25
N PHE A 295 8.53 9.79 -0.11
CA PHE A 295 8.37 8.69 0.84
C PHE A 295 9.37 8.78 2.00
N ASN A 296 10.62 9.15 1.72
CA ASN A 296 11.62 9.38 2.76
C ASN A 296 11.24 10.55 3.69
N GLN A 297 10.76 11.67 3.13
CA GLN A 297 10.26 12.79 3.93
C GLN A 297 9.06 12.37 4.79
N TYR A 298 8.10 11.65 4.20
CA TYR A 298 6.94 11.10 4.88
C TYR A 298 7.33 10.24 6.10
N LEU A 299 8.31 9.34 5.96
CA LEU A 299 8.78 8.52 7.08
C LEU A 299 9.42 9.37 8.17
N ILE A 300 10.29 10.31 7.81
CA ILE A 300 10.98 11.18 8.78
C ILE A 300 9.97 11.98 9.60
N GLU A 301 8.99 12.58 8.94
CA GLU A 301 7.97 13.40 9.59
C GLU A 301 7.07 12.54 10.49
N ARG A 302 6.52 11.44 9.98
CA ARG A 302 5.55 10.62 10.73
C ARG A 302 6.15 9.83 11.87
N LEU A 303 7.41 9.44 11.75
CA LEU A 303 8.14 8.77 12.82
C LEU A 303 8.84 9.76 13.76
N ASN A 304 8.69 11.08 13.52
CA ASN A 304 9.31 12.15 14.29
C ASN A 304 10.84 11.97 14.42
N ILE A 305 11.50 11.58 13.32
CA ILE A 305 12.93 11.31 13.31
C ILE A 305 13.69 12.64 13.25
N SER A 306 14.35 12.97 14.36
CA SER A 306 15.21 14.16 14.42
C SER A 306 16.50 13.96 13.61
N GLN A 307 16.72 14.79 12.60
CA GLN A 307 17.95 14.79 11.80
C GLN A 307 18.87 15.95 12.21
N TYR A 308 19.95 15.64 12.94
CA TYR A 308 20.94 16.65 13.38
C TYR A 308 21.96 17.04 12.30
N GLY A 309 21.53 17.04 11.03
CA GLY A 309 22.34 17.37 9.85
C GLY A 309 23.67 16.61 9.74
N PRO A 310 24.48 16.93 8.72
CA PRO A 310 25.91 16.71 8.83
C PRO A 310 26.46 17.63 9.92
N LYS A 311 27.13 17.07 10.93
CA LYS A 311 27.86 17.87 11.91
C LYS A 311 29.10 18.41 11.23
N LEU A 312 29.33 19.74 11.32
CA LEU A 312 30.55 20.38 10.81
C LEU A 312 31.79 19.60 11.29
N ASN A 313 32.72 19.35 10.36
CA ASN A 313 33.97 18.62 10.60
C ASN A 313 33.79 17.18 11.14
N LYS A 314 32.63 16.55 10.96
CA LYS A 314 32.42 15.13 11.31
C LYS A 314 31.96 14.33 10.10
N LEU A 315 32.63 13.21 9.84
CA LEU A 315 32.18 12.21 8.88
C LEU A 315 31.20 11.25 9.56
N ARG A 316 29.99 11.10 9.00
CA ARG A 316 29.09 10.00 9.37
C ARG A 316 29.31 8.85 8.38
N VAL A 317 29.81 7.73 8.88
CA VAL A 317 29.94 6.50 8.12
C VAL A 317 28.83 5.55 8.55
N THR A 318 27.95 5.19 7.62
CA THR A 318 26.97 4.10 7.84
C THR A 318 27.56 2.82 7.28
N PHE A 319 27.77 1.84 8.15
CA PHE A 319 28.37 0.56 7.77
C PHE A 319 27.30 -0.52 7.69
N LEU A 320 27.06 -1.05 6.49
CA LEU A 320 26.09 -2.13 6.27
C LEU A 320 26.81 -3.48 6.30
N SER A 321 26.80 -4.13 7.46
CA SER A 321 27.31 -5.49 7.61
C SER A 321 26.21 -6.51 7.31
N ARG A 322 26.54 -7.57 6.56
CA ARG A 322 25.61 -8.67 6.27
C ARG A 322 25.88 -9.84 7.20
N SER A 323 24.84 -10.32 7.86
CA SER A 323 24.83 -11.52 8.70
C SER A 323 24.75 -12.81 7.87
N THR A 324 25.55 -12.92 6.81
CA THR A 324 25.62 -14.12 5.96
C THR A 324 26.86 -14.95 6.29
N ASN A 325 26.76 -16.28 6.14
CA ASN A 325 27.91 -17.18 6.33
C ASN A 325 29.05 -16.90 5.32
N TYR A 326 28.70 -16.31 4.18
CA TYR A 326 29.62 -15.90 3.13
C TYR A 326 29.72 -14.37 3.11
N ARG A 327 30.89 -13.80 2.76
CA ARG A 327 31.11 -12.33 2.66
C ARG A 327 30.97 -11.57 3.99
N LYS A 328 31.47 -12.16 5.08
CA LYS A 328 31.60 -11.47 6.38
C LYS A 328 32.72 -10.42 6.31
N ILE A 329 32.49 -9.27 6.93
CA ILE A 329 33.54 -8.28 7.11
C ILE A 329 34.24 -8.60 8.43
N LEU A 330 35.44 -9.17 8.34
CA LEU A 330 36.16 -9.81 9.45
C LEU A 330 36.54 -8.86 10.59
N ASN A 331 36.51 -7.56 10.35
CA ASN A 331 36.89 -6.51 11.29
C ASN A 331 35.76 -5.54 11.62
N VAL A 332 34.49 -5.93 11.43
CA VAL A 332 33.33 -5.07 11.72
C VAL A 332 33.34 -4.55 13.17
N ASP A 333 33.74 -5.39 14.13
CA ASP A 333 33.81 -5.05 15.56
C ASP A 333 34.87 -3.98 15.89
N LYS A 334 35.79 -3.69 14.95
CA LYS A 334 36.81 -2.64 15.11
C LYS A 334 36.31 -1.25 14.69
N VAL A 335 35.10 -1.17 14.13
CA VAL A 335 34.53 0.05 13.54
C VAL A 335 33.20 0.46 14.20
N SER A 336 32.56 -0.47 14.94
CA SER A 336 31.30 -0.27 15.69
C SER A 336 31.50 0.42 17.03
#